data_AF-A0A285F1S7-F1
#
_entry.id   AF-A0A285F1S7-F1
#
_cell.length_a   1.000
_cell.length_b   1.000
_cell.length_c   1.000
_cell.angle_alpha   90.00
_cell.angle_beta   90.00
_cell.angle_gamma   90.00
#
_symmetry.space_group_name_H-M   'P 1'
#
loop_
_entity.id
_entity.type
_entity.pdbx_description
1 polymer ?
#
loop_
_entity_poly.entity_id
_entity_poly.type
_entity_poly.pdbx_seq_one_letter_code
_entity_poly.pdbx_strand_id
1 'polypeptide(L)' 'MGMYRRPRPPRPRPPRPGRCPRGSREYVVRRGDTFYTIARDFNTTVAELRRLNPGINPDRLREGQIICVPGRGPCPYY' A
#
# COMPACT_ATOMS: atom_id res chain seq x y z
N MET A 1 -37.17 -24.94 4.80
CA MET A 1 -35.92 -24.78 5.58
C MET A 1 -34.93 -23.93 4.79
N GLY A 2 -34.96 -22.61 4.99
CA GLY A 2 -34.09 -21.66 4.26
C GLY A 2 -32.72 -21.53 4.95
N MET A 3 -31.65 -21.87 4.24
CA MET A 3 -30.29 -21.68 4.72
C MET A 3 -29.91 -20.22 4.56
N TYR A 4 -30.05 -19.41 5.61
CA TYR A 4 -29.50 -18.06 5.63
C TYR A 4 -27.96 -18.14 5.52
N ARG A 5 -27.44 -17.96 4.30
CA ARG A 5 -26.01 -17.73 4.09
C ARG A 5 -25.67 -16.41 4.78
N ARG A 6 -25.02 -16.50 5.95
CA ARG A 6 -24.57 -15.32 6.70
C ARG A 6 -23.74 -14.43 5.76
N PRO A 7 -24.03 -13.12 5.69
CA PRO A 7 -23.19 -12.21 4.92
C PRO A 7 -21.75 -12.31 5.43
N ARG A 8 -20.79 -12.39 4.49
CA ARG A 8 -19.37 -12.40 4.85
C ARG A 8 -19.09 -11.12 5.65
N PRO A 9 -18.44 -11.20 6.82
CA PRO A 9 -18.12 -10.01 7.56
C PRO A 9 -17.30 -9.06 6.67
N PRO A 10 -17.51 -7.74 6.77
CA PRO A 10 -16.68 -6.78 6.07
C PRO A 10 -15.22 -7.07 6.46
N ARG A 11 -14.33 -7.13 5.45
CA ARG A 11 -12.91 -7.34 5.69
C ARG A 11 -12.45 -6.33 6.77
N PRO A 12 -11.66 -6.76 7.77
CA PRO A 12 -11.17 -5.83 8.79
C PRO A 12 -10.50 -4.66 8.07
N ARG A 13 -11.00 -3.45 8.33
CA ARG A 13 -10.34 -2.25 7.84
C ARG A 13 -8.95 -2.27 8.47
N PRO A 14 -7.85 -2.27 7.68
CA PRO A 14 -6.53 -2.27 8.26
C PRO A 14 -6.41 -1.10 9.25
N PRO A 15 -5.67 -1.28 10.36
CA PRO A 15 -5.47 -0.21 11.33
C PRO A 15 -4.95 0.99 10.56
N ARG A 16 -5.63 2.14 10.63
CA ARG A 16 -5.16 3.37 9.98
C ARG A 16 -3.87 3.77 10.70
N PRO A 17 -2.67 3.49 10.16
CA PRO A 17 -1.47 4.07 10.73
C PRO A 17 -1.61 5.59 10.51
N GLY A 18 -0.96 6.41 11.33
CA GLY A 18 -0.97 7.85 11.15
C GLY A 18 -0.82 8.21 9.67
N ARG A 19 -1.67 9.14 9.20
CA ARG A 19 -1.73 9.61 7.80
C ARG A 19 -0.35 9.54 7.15
N CYS A 20 -0.28 8.95 5.96
CA CYS A 20 0.93 8.92 5.17
C CYS A 20 1.64 10.29 5.21
N PRO A 21 2.99 10.33 5.33
CA PRO A 21 3.74 11.57 5.41
C PRO A 21 3.31 12.58 4.34
N ARG A 22 3.42 13.88 4.64
CA ARG A 22 3.09 14.93 3.67
C ARG A 22 3.86 14.69 2.36
N GLY A 23 3.17 14.78 1.23
CA GLY A 23 3.76 14.46 -0.08
C GLY A 23 3.69 12.97 -0.47
N SER A 24 3.08 12.11 0.34
CA SER A 24 2.76 10.72 0.02
C SER A 24 1.25 10.47 0.09
N ARG A 25 0.79 9.37 -0.51
CA ARG A 25 -0.60 8.92 -0.59
C ARG A 25 -0.72 7.44 -0.26
N GLU A 26 -1.91 7.02 0.16
CA GLU A 26 -2.20 5.62 0.43
C GLU A 26 -2.33 4.82 -0.87
N TYR A 27 -1.77 3.61 -0.88
CA TYR A 27 -1.92 2.62 -1.93
C TYR A 27 -2.35 1.28 -1.33
N VAL A 28 -3.37 0.67 -1.93
CA VAL A 28 -3.84 -0.66 -1.55
C VAL A 28 -3.10 -1.67 -2.42
N VAL A 29 -2.26 -2.47 -1.78
CA VAL A 29 -1.49 -3.55 -2.40
C VAL A 29 -2.44 -4.55 -3.07
N ARG A 30 -2.18 -4.85 -4.33
CA ARG A 30 -2.89 -5.83 -5.14
C ARG A 30 -2.14 -7.16 -5.13
N ARG A 31 -2.85 -8.22 -5.53
CA ARG A 31 -2.26 -9.56 -5.63
C ARG A 31 -1.12 -9.54 -6.64
N GLY A 32 0.07 -9.95 -6.19
CA GLY A 32 1.28 -10.01 -7.02
C GLY A 32 2.13 -8.75 -7.00
N ASP A 33 1.71 -7.70 -6.28
CA ASP A 33 2.53 -6.52 -6.10
C ASP A 33 3.77 -6.80 -5.25
N THR A 34 4.86 -6.15 -5.64
CA THR A 34 6.12 -6.10 -4.89
C THR A 34 6.51 -4.63 -4.73
N PHE A 35 7.40 -4.32 -3.79
CA PHE A 35 7.95 -2.96 -3.74
C PHE A 35 8.66 -2.59 -5.04
N TYR A 36 9.20 -3.56 -5.78
CA TYR A 36 9.81 -3.30 -7.07
C TYR A 36 8.78 -2.85 -8.11
N THR A 37 7.68 -3.59 -8.28
CA THR A 37 6.63 -3.24 -9.25
C THR A 37 5.95 -1.92 -8.87
N ILE A 38 5.64 -1.74 -7.59
CA ILE A 38 5.07 -0.48 -7.08
C ILE A 38 6.05 0.68 -7.27
N ALA A 39 7.34 0.51 -6.99
CA ALA A 39 8.31 1.58 -7.19
C ALA A 39 8.37 2.03 -8.65
N ARG A 40 8.36 1.07 -9.58
CA ARG A 40 8.34 1.34 -11.02
C ARG A 40 7.08 2.08 -11.45
N ASP A 41 5.91 1.63 -11.01
CA ASP A 41 4.62 2.20 -11.40
C ASP A 41 4.41 3.63 -10.85
N PHE A 42 5.04 3.94 -9.72
CA PHE A 42 4.98 5.26 -9.08
C PHE A 42 6.21 6.13 -9.37
N ASN A 43 7.06 5.72 -10.31
CA ASN A 43 8.32 6.39 -10.68
C ASN A 43 9.16 6.80 -9.45
N THR A 44 9.38 5.84 -8.56
CA THR A 44 10.14 6.00 -7.32
C THR A 44 11.10 4.83 -7.13
N THR A 45 11.74 4.75 -5.97
CA THR A 45 12.68 3.67 -5.63
C THR A 45 12.15 2.81 -4.49
N VAL A 46 12.60 1.56 -4.46
CA VAL A 46 12.32 0.64 -3.34
C VAL A 46 12.81 1.23 -2.02
N ALA A 47 13.93 1.95 -2.04
CA ALA A 47 14.47 2.63 -0.86
C ALA A 47 13.52 3.71 -0.33
N GLU A 48 12.93 4.50 -1.23
CA GLU A 48 11.96 5.53 -0.85
C GLU A 48 10.66 4.92 -0.30
N LEU A 49 10.16 3.84 -0.92
CA LEU A 49 9.03 3.10 -0.38
C LEU A 49 9.31 2.54 1.01
N ARG A 50 10.51 2.01 1.27
CA ARG A 50 10.91 1.57 2.62
C ARG A 50 10.95 2.71 3.61
N ARG A 51 11.43 3.89 3.19
CA ARG A 51 11.47 5.09 4.03
C ARG A 51 10.08 5.59 4.41
N LEU A 52 9.14 5.56 3.47
CA LEU A 52 7.74 5.94 3.69
C LEU A 52 6.97 4.93 4.54
N ASN A 53 7.46 3.68 4.62
CA ASN A 53 6.76 2.58 5.28
C ASN A 53 7.65 1.89 6.33
N PRO A 54 8.03 2.59 7.41
CA PRO A 54 8.82 1.99 8.47
C PRO A 54 8.07 0.79 9.09
N GLY A 55 8.77 -0.33 9.26
CA GLY A 55 8.19 -1.56 9.82
C GLY A 55 7.45 -2.45 8.81
N ILE A 56 7.32 -2.05 7.55
CA ILE A 56 6.80 -2.94 6.50
C ILE A 56 7.95 -3.73 5.87
N ASN A 57 7.78 -5.06 5.84
CA ASN A 57 8.71 -5.93 5.15
C ASN A 57 8.35 -5.99 3.64
N PRO A 58 9.25 -5.56 2.73
CA PRO A 58 9.01 -5.54 1.29
C PRO A 58 8.78 -6.93 0.68
N ASP A 59 9.32 -7.99 1.28
CA ASP A 59 9.20 -9.37 0.80
C ASP A 59 7.91 -10.06 1.28
N ARG A 60 7.13 -9.40 2.13
CA ARG A 60 5.93 -9.96 2.77
C ARG A 60 4.70 -9.06 2.62
N LEU A 61 4.55 -8.45 1.45
CA LEU A 61 3.36 -7.68 1.14
C LEU A 61 2.14 -8.58 1.02
N ARG A 62 1.04 -8.13 1.61
CA ARG A 62 -0.25 -8.84 1.60
C ARG A 62 -1.24 -8.09 0.73
N GLU A 63 -2.03 -8.83 -0.04
CA GLU A 63 -3.16 -8.25 -0.77
C GLU A 63 -4.11 -7.52 0.19
N GLY A 64 -4.52 -6.30 -0.18
CA GLY A 64 -5.36 -5.43 0.65
C GLY A 64 -4.60 -4.68 1.75
N GLN A 65 -3.30 -4.88 1.89
CA GLN A 65 -2.46 -4.08 2.77
C GLN A 65 -2.37 -2.65 2.25
N ILE A 66 -2.45 -1.68 3.15
CA ILE A 66 -2.25 -0.27 2.80
C ILE A 66 -0.80 0.10 3.07
N ILE A 67 -0.17 0.73 2.09
CA ILE A 67 1.17 1.32 2.19
C ILE A 67 1.13 2.78 1.74
N CYS A 68 2.15 3.55 2.09
CA CYS A 68 2.35 4.90 1.61
C CYS A 68 3.27 4.91 0.38
N VAL A 69 2.82 5.57 -0.68
CA VAL A 69 3.59 5.77 -1.93
C VAL A 69 3.75 7.28 -2.17
N PRO A 70 4.79 7.73 -2.87
CA PRO A 70 4.93 9.15 -3.21
C PRO A 70 3.68 9.68 -3.93
N GLY A 71 3.20 10.85 -3.48
CA GLY A 71 1.96 11.47 -3.98
C GLY A 71 2.17 12.19 -5.31
N ARG A 72 3.43 12.49 -5.62
CA ARG A 72 3.94 12.94 -6.92
C ARG A 72 5.32 12.30 -7.02
N GLY A 73 5.65 11.69 -8.17
CA GLY A 73 7.07 11.40 -8.45
C GLY A 73 7.86 12.70 -8.27
N PRO A 74 9.18 12.64 -7.98
CA PRO A 74 9.98 13.85 -7.97
C PRO A 74 9.64 14.63 -9.24
N CYS A 75 9.21 15.88 -9.09
CA CYS A 75 9.15 16.79 -10.22
C CYS A 75 10.54 16.68 -10.86
N PRO A 76 10.68 16.24 -12.12
CA PRO A 76 11.99 16.09 -12.70
C PRO A 76 12.69 17.45 -12.58
N TYR A 77 13.87 17.43 -11.96
CA TYR A 77 14.75 18.57 -12.01
C TYR A 77 15.32 18.61 -13.43
N TYR A 78 15.15 19.76 -14.07
CA TYR A 78 15.50 20.16 -15.44
C TYR A 78 14.64 19.57 -16.56
#